data_AF-A0A9W7BSX0-F1
#
_entry.id   AF-A0A9W7BSX0-F1
#
_cell.length_a   1.000
_cell.length_b   1.000
_cell.length_c   1.000
_cell.angle_alpha   90.00
_cell.angle_beta   90.00
_cell.angle_gamma   90.00
#
_symmetry.space_group_name_H-M   'P 1'
#
loop_
_entity.id
_entity.type
_entity.pdbx_description
1 polymer ?
#
loop_
_entity_poly.entity_id
_entity_poly.type
_entity_poly.pdbx_seq_one_letter_code
_entity_poly.pdbx_strand_id
1 'polypeptide(L)'
;MSAAYIPKALLYTSLSILPPSLIFYLYSSSSRNSHISSLQETALPDSVLTISQMYVDAASPGDVIMFKRRCHTCVTPLAALACYAQSKITDKSTYDHFGIVVPGSTPYSNPNILEATSQGIVSRDLSDRLRFSRSSSIVLLPLNVPGERRDARQNKEISKSTSMQIDKVRSDFEDALSKSAERQVKTSQYISYENMHSTLTLFGGIVRNYVPISEKTKEKIYKGPLNPSCMIVLEMLNKSGALSRQTKEGVLKREDCGRLRGEEIEMRPGWRYGKEVNLRN
;
A
#
# COMPACT_ATOMS: atom_id res chain seq x y z
N MET A 1 -15.55 -17.70 -35.05
CA MET A 1 -16.38 -17.91 -33.84
C MET A 1 -17.05 -16.58 -33.52
N SER A 2 -18.34 -16.43 -33.86
CA SER A 2 -19.08 -15.18 -33.66
C SER A 2 -19.51 -15.02 -32.20
N ALA A 3 -19.16 -13.89 -31.59
CA ALA A 3 -19.70 -13.48 -30.31
C ALA A 3 -21.18 -13.11 -30.49
N ALA A 4 -22.07 -13.73 -29.71
CA ALA A 4 -23.49 -13.43 -29.73
C ALA A 4 -23.74 -12.01 -29.18
N TYR A 5 -24.35 -11.15 -30.01
CA TYR A 5 -24.73 -9.79 -29.65
C TYR A 5 -26.00 -9.84 -28.80
N ILE A 6 -25.86 -9.72 -27.48
CA ILE A 6 -27.01 -9.62 -26.56
C ILE A 6 -27.49 -8.16 -26.54
N PRO A 7 -28.76 -7.85 -26.89
CA PRO A 7 -29.26 -6.48 -26.92
C PRO A 7 -29.25 -5.86 -25.51
N LYS A 8 -28.66 -4.66 -25.37
CA LYS A 8 -28.61 -3.90 -24.11
C LYS A 8 -29.98 -3.72 -23.44
N ALA A 9 -31.07 -3.74 -24.20
CA ALA A 9 -32.44 -3.56 -23.70
C ALA A 9 -32.93 -4.72 -22.79
N LEU A 10 -32.45 -5.95 -22.99
CA LEU A 10 -32.86 -7.12 -22.18
C LEU A 10 -32.15 -7.20 -20.80
N LEU A 11 -31.01 -6.50 -20.65
CA LEU A 11 -30.34 -6.37 -19.35
C LEU A 11 -31.15 -5.47 -18.40
N TYR A 12 -31.76 -4.40 -18.89
CA TYR A 12 -32.44 -3.41 -18.05
C TYR A 12 -33.76 -3.89 -17.44
N THR A 13 -34.49 -4.81 -18.08
CA THR A 13 -35.80 -5.28 -17.59
C THR A 13 -35.70 -6.41 -16.55
N SER A 14 -34.53 -7.03 -16.38
CA SER A 14 -34.28 -8.09 -15.38
C SER A 14 -33.44 -7.61 -14.19
N LEU A 15 -32.79 -6.44 -14.29
CA LEU A 15 -32.00 -5.83 -13.23
C LEU A 15 -32.83 -5.32 -12.04
N SER A 16 -34.13 -5.08 -12.22
CA SER A 16 -35.05 -4.58 -11.17
C SER A 16 -35.39 -5.59 -10.08
N ILE A 17 -35.01 -6.87 -10.24
CA ILE A 17 -35.23 -7.93 -9.23
C ILE A 17 -33.94 -8.21 -8.43
N LEU A 18 -32.78 -7.72 -8.89
CA LEU A 18 -31.52 -7.99 -8.22
C LEU A 18 -31.37 -7.10 -6.97
N PRO A 19 -30.84 -7.63 -5.86
CA PRO A 19 -30.55 -6.81 -4.69
C PRO A 19 -29.56 -5.68 -5.06
N PRO A 20 -29.73 -4.46 -4.52
CA PRO A 20 -28.89 -3.30 -4.88
C PRO A 20 -27.38 -3.54 -4.73
N SER A 21 -26.97 -4.39 -3.78
CA SER A 21 -25.58 -4.79 -3.58
C SER A 21 -25.00 -5.55 -4.78
N LEU A 22 -25.81 -6.43 -5.40
CA LEU A 22 -25.42 -7.18 -6.58
C LEU A 22 -25.37 -6.30 -7.82
N ILE A 23 -26.32 -5.37 -7.97
CA ILE A 23 -26.30 -4.37 -9.05
C ILE A 23 -25.02 -3.53 -8.95
N PHE A 24 -24.70 -3.03 -7.76
CA PHE A 24 -23.45 -2.29 -7.52
C PHE A 24 -22.21 -3.12 -7.84
N TYR A 25 -22.16 -4.38 -7.38
CA TYR A 25 -21.05 -5.28 -7.66
C TYR A 25 -20.86 -5.51 -9.16
N LEU A 26 -21.94 -5.80 -9.89
CA LEU A 26 -21.90 -6.04 -11.34
C LEU A 26 -21.47 -4.78 -12.10
N TYR A 27 -22.02 -3.61 -11.73
CA TYR A 27 -21.65 -2.33 -12.33
C TYR A 27 -20.16 -2.00 -12.09
N SER A 28 -19.70 -2.11 -10.84
CA SER A 28 -18.31 -1.84 -10.48
C SER A 28 -17.35 -2.81 -11.14
N SER A 29 -17.71 -4.10 -11.23
CA SER A 29 -16.92 -5.13 -11.91
C SER A 29 -16.86 -4.91 -13.42
N SER A 30 -17.99 -4.59 -14.06
CA SER A 30 -18.05 -4.28 -15.49
C SER A 30 -17.23 -3.03 -15.83
N SER A 31 -17.35 -1.95 -15.05
CA SER A 31 -16.55 -0.74 -15.20
C SER A 31 -15.05 -0.99 -15.00
N ARG A 32 -14.69 -1.93 -14.12
CA ARG A 32 -13.29 -2.31 -13.91
C ARG A 32 -12.75 -3.10 -15.10
N ASN A 33 -13.50 -4.08 -15.59
CA ASN A 33 -13.08 -4.92 -16.70
C ASN A 33 -12.94 -4.10 -17.98
N SER A 34 -13.88 -3.20 -18.29
CA SER A 34 -13.79 -2.34 -19.47
C SER A 34 -12.58 -1.42 -19.44
N HIS A 35 -12.23 -0.88 -18.27
CA HIS A 35 -11.03 -0.06 -18.10
C HIS A 35 -9.74 -0.88 -18.31
N ILE A 36 -9.67 -2.10 -17.77
CA ILE A 36 -8.52 -3.00 -17.98
C ILE A 36 -8.37 -3.33 -19.46
N SER A 37 -9.47 -3.70 -20.14
CA SER A 37 -9.47 -3.98 -21.57
C SER A 37 -9.01 -2.77 -22.39
N SER A 38 -9.49 -1.56 -22.09
CA SER A 38 -9.05 -0.34 -22.79
C SER A 38 -7.54 -0.08 -22.61
N LEU A 39 -6.98 -0.37 -21.44
CA LEU A 39 -5.54 -0.19 -21.18
C LEU A 39 -4.67 -1.24 -21.85
N GLN A 40 -5.21 -2.45 -22.07
CA GLN A 40 -4.56 -3.51 -22.83
C GLN A 40 -4.58 -3.19 -24.33
N GLU A 41 -5.68 -2.62 -24.83
CA GLU A 41 -5.81 -2.19 -26.24
C GLU A 41 -4.94 -0.97 -26.57
N THR A 42 -4.73 -0.05 -25.61
CA THR A 42 -3.79 1.09 -25.76
C THR A 42 -2.35 0.72 -25.42
N ALA A 43 -1.90 -0.50 -25.67
CA ALA A 43 -0.48 -0.85 -25.54
C ALA A 43 0.35 0.03 -26.49
N LEU A 44 0.87 1.14 -25.95
CA LEU A 44 1.82 2.02 -26.64
C LEU A 44 3.06 1.21 -27.01
N PRO A 45 3.70 1.50 -28.16
CA PRO A 45 4.92 0.82 -28.56
C PRO A 45 6.01 0.98 -27.49
N ASP A 46 6.82 -0.06 -27.31
CA ASP A 46 7.87 -0.23 -26.27
C ASP A 46 8.92 0.92 -26.18
N SER A 47 8.85 1.92 -27.05
CA SER A 47 9.78 3.05 -27.13
C SER A 47 9.37 4.28 -26.32
N VAL A 48 8.14 4.33 -25.79
CA VAL A 48 7.72 5.44 -24.92
C VAL A 48 7.83 4.98 -23.47
N LEU A 49 8.87 5.46 -22.77
CA LEU A 49 8.96 5.41 -21.30
C LEU A 49 7.64 5.92 -20.73
N THR A 50 6.78 4.99 -20.31
CA THR A 50 5.52 5.37 -19.70
C THR A 50 5.85 6.03 -18.36
N ILE A 51 5.06 7.02 -17.97
CA ILE A 51 5.18 7.70 -16.68
C ILE A 51 5.25 6.67 -15.52
N SER A 52 4.54 5.54 -15.65
CA SER A 52 4.63 4.38 -14.76
C SER A 52 6.03 3.77 -14.66
N GLN A 53 6.76 3.66 -15.76
CA GLN A 53 8.11 3.10 -15.78
C GLN A 53 9.09 4.01 -15.01
N MET A 54 9.00 5.34 -15.19
CA MET A 54 9.80 6.29 -14.42
C MET A 54 9.57 6.18 -12.89
N TYR A 55 8.37 5.76 -12.48
CA TYR A 55 8.05 5.56 -11.07
C TYR A 55 8.53 4.23 -10.53
N VAL A 56 8.55 3.18 -11.36
CA VAL A 56 9.18 1.92 -11.02
C VAL A 56 10.67 2.12 -10.83
N ASP A 57 11.32 2.89 -11.71
CA ASP A 57 12.75 3.19 -11.63
C ASP A 57 13.10 4.04 -10.38
N ALA A 58 12.17 4.88 -9.91
CA ALA A 58 12.36 5.69 -8.71
C ALA A 58 12.07 4.94 -7.40
N ALA A 59 11.30 3.85 -7.46
CA ALA A 59 10.86 3.11 -6.28
C ALA A 59 11.94 2.11 -5.84
N SER A 60 12.28 2.12 -4.56
CA SER A 60 13.17 1.11 -3.97
C SER A 60 12.43 0.30 -2.90
N PRO A 61 12.83 -0.95 -2.63
CA PRO A 61 12.25 -1.74 -1.54
C PRO A 61 12.18 -1.00 -0.19
N GLY A 62 11.08 -1.12 0.52
CA GLY A 62 10.82 -0.37 1.76
C GLY A 62 10.16 0.99 1.57
N ASP A 63 10.13 1.53 0.35
CA ASP A 63 9.39 2.75 0.08
C ASP A 63 7.89 2.53 0.24
N VAL A 64 7.18 3.58 0.65
CA VAL A 64 5.75 3.50 0.89
C VAL A 64 5.01 4.20 -0.25
N ILE A 65 4.01 3.54 -0.81
CA ILE A 65 3.15 4.14 -1.84
C ILE A 65 1.78 4.38 -1.24
N MET A 66 1.33 5.62 -1.34
CA MET A 66 0.05 6.09 -0.85
C MET A 66 -0.89 6.29 -2.03
N PHE A 67 -2.13 5.83 -1.87
CA PHE A 67 -3.16 5.90 -2.90
C PHE A 67 -4.38 6.65 -2.34
N LYS A 68 -4.86 7.62 -3.11
CA LYS A 68 -6.15 8.27 -2.88
C LYS A 68 -7.17 7.61 -3.79
N ARG A 69 -7.79 6.52 -3.31
CA ARG A 69 -8.72 5.72 -4.12
C ARG A 69 -10.02 6.48 -4.36
N ARG A 70 -10.71 6.08 -5.42
CA ARG A 70 -12.08 6.55 -5.69
C ARG A 70 -13.03 5.54 -5.05
N CYS A 71 -13.60 5.87 -3.89
CA CYS A 71 -14.44 4.94 -3.13
C CYS A 71 -15.64 4.38 -3.95
N HIS A 72 -16.16 5.13 -4.92
CA HIS A 72 -17.22 4.67 -5.83
C HIS A 72 -16.77 3.59 -6.84
N THR A 73 -15.47 3.30 -6.93
CA THR A 73 -14.90 2.25 -7.77
C THR A 73 -14.49 1.00 -6.99
N CYS A 74 -14.78 0.96 -5.69
CA CYS A 74 -14.52 -0.22 -4.86
C CYS A 74 -15.35 -1.43 -5.33
N VAL A 75 -14.77 -2.63 -5.19
CA VAL A 75 -15.36 -3.87 -5.70
C VAL A 75 -16.64 -4.25 -4.95
N THR A 76 -16.72 -3.96 -3.65
CA THR A 76 -17.88 -4.30 -2.82
C THR A 76 -18.51 -3.05 -2.20
N PRO A 77 -19.85 -3.03 -1.99
CA PRO A 77 -20.52 -1.92 -1.30
C PRO A 77 -19.94 -1.64 0.08
N LEU A 78 -19.57 -2.69 0.83
CA LEU A 78 -18.97 -2.54 2.15
C LEU A 78 -17.59 -1.89 2.08
N ALA A 79 -16.77 -2.22 1.08
CA ALA A 79 -15.48 -1.56 0.86
C ALA A 79 -15.65 -0.10 0.41
N ALA A 80 -16.69 0.20 -0.39
CA ALA A 80 -17.03 1.56 -0.77
C ALA A 80 -17.45 2.40 0.45
N LEU A 81 -18.30 1.83 1.31
CA LEU A 81 -18.77 2.47 2.54
C LEU A 81 -17.65 2.62 3.56
N ALA A 82 -16.77 1.63 3.73
CA ALA A 82 -15.60 1.73 4.59
C ALA A 82 -14.62 2.81 4.10
N CYS A 83 -14.38 2.88 2.79
CA CYS A 83 -13.56 3.93 2.18
C CYS A 83 -14.19 5.33 2.38
N TYR A 84 -15.51 5.45 2.15
CA TYR A 84 -16.23 6.70 2.36
C TYR A 84 -16.19 7.13 3.82
N ALA A 85 -16.52 6.21 4.73
CA ALA A 85 -16.45 6.40 6.18
C ALA A 85 -15.05 6.89 6.56
N GLN A 86 -13.98 6.22 6.12
CA GLN A 86 -12.62 6.67 6.38
C GLN A 86 -12.36 8.09 5.86
N SER A 87 -12.74 8.41 4.62
CA SER A 87 -12.55 9.75 4.05
C SER A 87 -13.31 10.88 4.77
N LYS A 88 -14.38 10.54 5.50
CA LYS A 88 -15.25 11.50 6.21
C LYS A 88 -15.06 11.51 7.71
N ILE A 89 -14.56 10.42 8.28
CA ILE A 89 -14.48 10.19 9.73
C ILE A 89 -13.04 10.34 10.22
N THR A 90 -12.03 10.14 9.35
CA THR A 90 -10.63 10.42 9.68
C THR A 90 -10.18 11.69 8.95
N ASP A 91 -10.51 12.85 9.54
CA ASP A 91 -10.36 14.21 8.98
C ASP A 91 -8.92 14.65 8.61
N LYS A 92 -7.90 13.80 8.71
CA LYS A 92 -6.49 14.23 8.57
C LYS A 92 -5.71 13.60 7.42
N SER A 93 -6.12 12.46 6.84
CA SER A 93 -5.33 11.81 5.78
C SER A 93 -6.01 11.89 4.42
N THR A 94 -5.35 12.52 3.45
CA THR A 94 -5.78 12.58 2.04
C THR A 94 -5.71 11.23 1.32
N TYR A 95 -4.99 10.26 1.88
CA TYR A 95 -4.78 8.93 1.31
C TYR A 95 -5.48 7.86 2.15
N ASP A 96 -6.16 6.94 1.47
CA ASP A 96 -7.03 5.93 2.08
C ASP A 96 -6.49 4.49 1.92
N HIS A 97 -5.30 4.35 1.32
CA HIS A 97 -4.71 3.06 1.03
C HIS A 97 -3.21 3.15 0.86
N PHE A 98 -2.51 2.17 1.39
CA PHE A 98 -1.05 2.16 1.48
C PHE A 98 -0.50 0.82 0.99
N GLY A 99 0.65 0.87 0.35
CA GLY A 99 1.44 -0.31 0.05
C GLY A 99 2.90 -0.05 0.37
N ILE A 100 3.66 -1.12 0.59
CA ILE A 100 5.11 -1.05 0.73
C ILE A 100 5.73 -1.73 -0.48
N VAL A 101 6.75 -1.09 -1.06
CA VAL A 101 7.55 -1.65 -2.14
C VAL A 101 8.38 -2.79 -1.57
N VAL A 102 8.36 -3.95 -2.20
CA VAL A 102 9.13 -5.13 -1.77
C VAL A 102 9.98 -5.62 -2.95
N PRO A 103 11.08 -6.35 -2.70
CA PRO A 103 11.90 -6.88 -3.77
C PRO A 103 11.06 -7.74 -4.74
N GLY A 104 11.42 -7.68 -6.02
CA GLY A 104 10.84 -8.55 -7.03
C GLY A 104 11.18 -10.03 -6.78
N SER A 105 10.51 -10.93 -7.50
CA SER A 105 10.74 -12.38 -7.37
C SER A 105 12.16 -12.80 -7.79
N THR A 106 12.81 -12.01 -8.63
CA THR A 106 14.21 -12.18 -9.04
C THR A 106 14.97 -10.85 -8.91
N PRO A 107 16.31 -10.87 -8.79
CA PRO A 107 17.13 -9.65 -8.70
C PRO A 107 16.99 -8.71 -9.91
N TYR A 108 16.53 -9.23 -11.05
CA TYR A 108 16.35 -8.48 -12.30
C TYR A 108 14.88 -8.12 -12.58
N SER A 109 13.96 -8.55 -11.73
CA SER A 109 12.55 -8.24 -11.89
C SER A 109 12.21 -6.88 -11.29
N ASN A 110 11.18 -6.25 -11.84
CA ASN A 110 10.62 -5.05 -11.26
C ASN A 110 10.25 -5.29 -9.78
N PRO A 111 10.35 -4.25 -8.94
CA PRO A 111 9.86 -4.35 -7.58
C PRO A 111 8.37 -4.68 -7.55
N ASN A 112 7.98 -5.41 -6.52
CA ASN A 112 6.58 -5.68 -6.23
C ASN A 112 6.04 -4.66 -5.22
N ILE A 113 4.73 -4.58 -5.10
CA ILE A 113 4.04 -3.87 -4.03
C ILE A 113 3.24 -4.85 -3.18
N LEU A 114 3.48 -4.79 -1.87
CA LEU A 114 2.72 -5.51 -0.86
C LEU A 114 1.65 -4.58 -0.29
N GLU A 115 0.37 -4.97 -0.41
CA GLU A 115 -0.76 -4.18 0.11
C GLU A 115 -1.91 -5.08 0.58
N ALA A 116 -2.65 -4.63 1.59
CA ALA A 116 -3.91 -5.26 1.97
C ALA A 116 -5.01 -4.89 0.98
N THR A 117 -5.73 -5.88 0.47
CA THR A 117 -6.91 -5.67 -0.37
C THR A 117 -8.14 -6.28 0.28
N SER A 118 -9.30 -6.04 -0.32
CA SER A 118 -10.52 -6.75 0.06
C SER A 118 -10.45 -8.26 -0.19
N GLN A 119 -9.41 -8.79 -0.85
CA GLN A 119 -9.24 -10.24 -1.07
C GLN A 119 -8.13 -10.82 -0.18
N GLY A 120 -7.53 -10.02 0.69
CA GLY A 120 -6.35 -10.41 1.47
C GLY A 120 -5.11 -9.60 1.13
N ILE A 121 -3.99 -10.03 1.70
CA ILE A 121 -2.69 -9.38 1.50
C ILE A 121 -2.09 -9.96 0.23
N VAL A 122 -1.77 -9.08 -0.71
CA VAL A 122 -1.23 -9.49 -2.01
C VAL A 122 0.11 -8.82 -2.26
N SER A 123 1.01 -9.55 -2.93
CA SER A 123 2.20 -9.01 -3.55
C SER A 123 2.02 -9.07 -5.06
N ARG A 124 2.18 -7.95 -5.76
CA ARG A 124 2.01 -7.87 -7.22
C ARG A 124 3.01 -6.92 -7.83
N ASP A 125 3.25 -7.07 -9.12
CA ASP A 125 4.15 -6.20 -9.88
C ASP A 125 3.73 -4.73 -9.71
N LEU A 126 4.70 -3.87 -9.36
CA LEU A 126 4.45 -2.47 -9.10
C LEU A 126 4.00 -1.73 -10.37
N SER A 127 4.62 -2.04 -11.52
CA SER A 127 4.30 -1.44 -12.81
C SER A 127 2.85 -1.71 -13.17
N ASP A 128 2.42 -2.97 -13.09
CA ASP A 128 1.04 -3.38 -13.31
C ASP A 128 0.09 -2.68 -12.34
N ARG A 129 0.43 -2.66 -11.04
CA ARG A 129 -0.41 -2.02 -10.04
C ARG A 129 -0.59 -0.51 -10.28
N LEU A 130 0.45 0.19 -10.74
CA LEU A 130 0.38 1.61 -11.09
C LEU A 130 -0.39 1.84 -12.39
N ARG A 131 -0.14 1.02 -13.42
CA ARG A 131 -0.81 1.08 -14.73
C ARG A 131 -2.32 0.90 -14.60
N PHE A 132 -2.76 -0.11 -13.86
CA PHE A 132 -4.17 -0.42 -13.67
C PHE A 132 -4.83 0.34 -12.49
N SER A 133 -4.10 1.23 -11.82
CA SER A 133 -4.63 2.01 -10.69
C SER A 133 -5.72 2.99 -11.13
N ARG A 134 -6.87 2.99 -10.45
CA ARG A 134 -7.94 3.99 -10.60
C ARG A 134 -7.90 5.09 -9.53
N SER A 135 -6.83 5.15 -8.75
CA SER A 135 -6.64 6.20 -7.74
C SER A 135 -6.57 7.57 -8.41
N SER A 136 -7.19 8.56 -7.76
CA SER A 136 -7.13 9.96 -8.17
C SER A 136 -5.71 10.49 -8.03
N SER A 137 -5.10 10.27 -6.86
CA SER A 137 -3.71 10.62 -6.61
C SER A 137 -2.92 9.41 -6.10
N ILE A 138 -1.63 9.38 -6.45
CA ILE A 138 -0.67 8.36 -6.02
C ILE A 138 0.62 9.09 -5.65
N VAL A 139 1.14 8.80 -4.46
CA VAL A 139 2.39 9.39 -3.96
C VAL A 139 3.34 8.30 -3.50
N LEU A 140 4.59 8.39 -3.91
CA LEU A 140 5.69 7.61 -3.37
C LEU A 140 6.33 8.40 -2.24
N LEU A 141 6.53 7.74 -1.11
CA LEU A 141 7.23 8.24 0.05
C LEU A 141 8.50 7.40 0.23
N PRO A 142 9.66 7.87 -0.28
CA PRO A 142 10.90 7.14 -0.21
C PRO A 142 11.33 6.92 1.23
N LEU A 143 11.82 5.74 1.57
CA LEU A 143 12.37 5.44 2.88
C LEU A 143 13.89 5.39 2.80
N ASN A 144 14.56 6.33 3.47
CA ASN A 144 16.01 6.31 3.61
C ASN A 144 16.40 5.45 4.83
N VAL A 145 17.28 4.49 4.62
CA VAL A 145 17.94 3.76 5.72
C VAL A 145 18.93 4.68 6.45
N PRO A 146 19.36 4.36 7.69
CA PRO A 146 20.31 5.18 8.43
C PRO A 146 21.59 5.45 7.62
N GLY A 147 21.94 6.73 7.48
CA GLY A 147 23.10 7.16 6.69
C GLY A 147 22.83 7.30 5.18
N GLU A 148 21.72 6.78 4.67
CA GLU A 148 21.34 6.89 3.25
C GLU A 148 20.84 8.31 2.91
N ARG A 149 21.21 8.78 1.71
CA ARG A 149 20.81 10.08 1.17
C ARG A 149 20.35 9.93 -0.28
N ARG A 150 19.10 9.49 -0.51
CA ARG A 150 18.53 9.44 -1.87
C ARG A 150 18.25 10.82 -2.47
N ASP A 151 17.91 11.80 -1.63
CA ASP A 151 17.51 13.14 -2.07
C ASP A 151 18.71 14.08 -2.35
N ALA A 152 19.93 13.66 -2.04
CA ALA A 152 21.11 14.49 -2.22
C ALA A 152 21.72 14.26 -3.61
N ARG A 153 21.34 15.11 -4.57
CA ARG A 153 22.18 15.37 -5.74
C ARG A 153 23.63 15.53 -5.28
N GLN A 154 24.50 14.62 -5.70
CA GLN A 154 25.94 14.84 -5.87
C GLN A 154 26.75 15.36 -4.66
N ASN A 155 26.67 14.74 -3.47
CA ASN A 155 27.79 14.88 -2.53
C ASN A 155 28.73 13.68 -2.66
N LYS A 156 29.73 13.87 -3.53
CA LYS A 156 31.00 13.15 -3.54
C LYS A 156 31.57 13.21 -2.11
N GLU A 157 32.03 12.06 -1.62
CA GLU A 157 32.62 11.79 -0.29
C GLU A 157 31.71 11.08 0.73
N ILE A 158 31.12 9.96 0.32
CA ILE A 158 30.91 8.84 1.25
C ILE A 158 32.18 7.99 1.18
N SER A 159 32.84 7.76 2.31
CA SER A 159 33.99 6.86 2.36
C SER A 159 33.56 5.45 1.92
N LYS A 160 34.44 4.72 1.20
CA LYS A 160 34.12 3.37 0.71
C LYS A 160 33.62 2.43 1.83
N SER A 161 34.18 2.57 3.03
CA SER A 161 33.77 1.78 4.20
C SER A 161 32.35 2.10 4.67
N THR A 162 31.96 3.39 4.71
CA THR A 162 30.59 3.79 5.05
C THR A 162 29.59 3.35 3.98
N SER A 163 29.97 3.40 2.70
CA SER A 163 29.13 2.87 1.60
C SER A 163 28.84 1.38 1.79
N MET A 164 29.87 0.56 2.00
CA MET A 164 29.71 -0.88 2.19
C MET A 164 28.84 -1.24 3.40
N GLN A 165 28.90 -0.44 4.48
CA GLN A 165 28.04 -0.64 5.64
C GLN A 165 26.58 -0.31 5.34
N ILE A 166 26.31 0.79 4.62
CA ILE A 166 24.96 1.16 4.19
C ILE A 166 24.39 0.09 3.25
N ASP A 167 25.19 -0.38 2.28
CA ASP A 167 24.78 -1.41 1.32
C ASP A 167 24.43 -2.73 2.02
N LYS A 168 25.21 -3.11 3.05
CA LYS A 168 24.92 -4.30 3.87
C LYS A 168 23.63 -4.15 4.65
N VAL A 169 23.44 -3.02 5.36
CA VAL A 169 22.20 -2.75 6.12
C VAL A 169 20.99 -2.78 5.21
N ARG A 170 21.13 -2.21 4.01
CA ARG A 170 20.12 -2.20 2.96
C ARG A 170 19.79 -3.62 2.52
N SER A 171 20.79 -4.41 2.14
CA SER A 171 20.60 -5.80 1.73
C SER A 171 19.92 -6.63 2.82
N ASP A 172 20.37 -6.52 4.08
CA ASP A 172 19.78 -7.26 5.21
C ASP A 172 18.30 -6.87 5.42
N PHE A 173 17.97 -5.59 5.24
CA PHE A 173 16.60 -5.10 5.33
C PHE A 173 15.73 -5.62 4.18
N GLU A 174 16.22 -5.60 2.94
CA GLU A 174 15.50 -6.08 1.76
C GLU A 174 15.21 -7.58 1.85
N ASP A 175 16.18 -8.37 2.31
CA ASP A 175 16.01 -9.79 2.60
C ASP A 175 14.92 -10.05 3.65
N ALA A 176 14.96 -9.29 4.75
CA ALA A 176 13.96 -9.40 5.80
C ALA A 176 12.56 -8.98 5.34
N LEU A 177 12.49 -7.97 4.47
CA LEU A 177 11.26 -7.48 3.87
C LEU A 177 10.65 -8.49 2.92
N SER A 178 11.47 -9.12 2.06
CA SER A 178 11.03 -10.19 1.16
C SER A 178 10.44 -11.38 1.95
N LYS A 179 11.17 -11.90 2.94
CA LYS A 179 10.71 -13.00 3.81
C LYS A 179 9.43 -12.66 4.57
N SER A 180 9.32 -11.43 5.06
CA SER A 180 8.12 -10.96 5.76
C SER A 180 6.93 -10.82 4.81
N ALA A 181 7.15 -10.37 3.57
CA ALA A 181 6.11 -10.23 2.55
C ALA A 181 5.52 -11.58 2.18
N GLU A 182 6.36 -12.57 1.89
CA GLU A 182 5.91 -13.93 1.60
C GLU A 182 5.10 -14.53 2.75
N ARG A 183 5.55 -14.32 3.99
CA ARG A 183 4.84 -14.79 5.17
C ARG A 183 3.46 -14.15 5.30
N GLN A 184 3.35 -12.84 5.10
CA GLN A 184 2.07 -12.13 5.19
C GLN A 184 1.10 -12.59 4.10
N VAL A 185 1.57 -12.74 2.86
CA VAL A 185 0.74 -13.27 1.77
C VAL A 185 0.21 -14.66 2.12
N LYS A 186 1.10 -15.58 2.54
CA LYS A 186 0.71 -16.93 2.98
C LYS A 186 -0.28 -16.90 4.13
N THR A 187 0.00 -16.16 5.20
CA THR A 187 -0.90 -16.05 6.37
C THR A 187 -2.27 -15.49 5.98
N SER A 188 -2.33 -14.53 5.06
CA SER A 188 -3.60 -13.94 4.62
C SER A 188 -4.50 -14.92 3.88
N GLN A 189 -3.96 -15.97 3.27
CA GLN A 189 -4.75 -17.01 2.59
C GLN A 189 -5.51 -17.90 3.58
N TYR A 190 -5.02 -18.03 4.81
CA TYR A 190 -5.66 -18.83 5.86
C TYR A 190 -6.67 -18.03 6.71
N ILE A 191 -6.67 -16.70 6.57
CA ILE A 191 -7.54 -15.80 7.33
C ILE A 191 -8.58 -15.25 6.36
N SER A 192 -9.87 -15.26 6.71
CA SER A 192 -10.94 -14.67 5.89
C SER A 192 -10.87 -13.13 5.93
N TYR A 193 -9.83 -12.58 5.29
CA TYR A 193 -9.44 -11.18 5.37
C TYR A 193 -10.43 -10.24 4.69
N GLU A 194 -11.22 -10.77 3.74
CA GLU A 194 -12.21 -10.01 2.97
C GLU A 194 -13.23 -9.30 3.84
N ASN A 195 -13.77 -10.02 4.82
CA ASN A 195 -14.74 -9.46 5.76
C ASN A 195 -14.05 -8.60 6.82
N MET A 196 -12.82 -8.93 7.21
CA MET A 196 -12.09 -8.21 8.25
C MET A 196 -11.64 -6.82 7.78
N HIS A 197 -11.17 -6.67 6.55
CA HIS A 197 -10.61 -5.40 6.07
C HIS A 197 -11.61 -4.24 6.15
N SER A 198 -12.80 -4.44 5.57
CA SER A 198 -13.82 -3.40 5.52
C SER A 198 -14.50 -3.19 6.88
N THR A 199 -14.69 -4.27 7.64
CA THR A 199 -15.27 -4.24 8.98
C THR A 199 -14.35 -3.51 9.96
N LEU A 200 -13.06 -3.82 10.00
CA LEU A 200 -12.10 -3.16 10.89
C LEU A 200 -11.97 -1.67 10.58
N THR A 201 -11.97 -1.30 9.30
CA THR A 201 -11.92 0.11 8.89
C THR A 201 -13.18 0.86 9.34
N LEU A 202 -14.36 0.28 9.10
CA LEU A 202 -15.64 0.90 9.44
C LEU A 202 -15.84 0.99 10.96
N PHE A 203 -15.71 -0.14 11.68
CA PHE A 203 -15.88 -0.16 13.13
C PHE A 203 -14.79 0.64 13.84
N GLY A 204 -13.54 0.57 13.37
CA GLY A 204 -12.44 1.37 13.91
C GLY A 204 -12.73 2.88 13.78
N GLY A 205 -13.24 3.31 12.62
CA GLY A 205 -13.65 4.70 12.40
C GLY A 205 -14.82 5.12 13.30
N ILE A 206 -15.86 4.28 13.39
CA ILE A 206 -17.03 4.56 14.22
C ILE A 206 -16.65 4.63 15.70
N VAL A 207 -15.94 3.63 16.23
CA VAL A 207 -15.61 3.58 17.65
C VAL A 207 -14.67 4.72 18.03
N ARG A 208 -13.66 5.04 17.21
CA ARG A 208 -12.73 6.14 17.51
C ARG A 208 -13.44 7.50 17.59
N ASN A 209 -14.40 7.78 16.72
CA ASN A 209 -14.96 9.12 16.56
C ASN A 209 -16.31 9.32 17.25
N TYR A 210 -17.12 8.27 17.37
CA TYR A 210 -18.51 8.40 17.84
C TYR A 210 -18.77 7.74 19.18
N VAL A 211 -17.89 6.86 19.68
CA VAL A 211 -18.05 6.32 21.04
C VAL A 211 -17.49 7.33 22.03
N PRO A 212 -18.29 7.79 23.02
CA PRO A 212 -17.90 8.81 23.99
C PRO A 212 -17.00 8.19 25.08
N ILE A 213 -15.83 7.70 24.67
CA ILE A 213 -14.75 7.28 25.56
C ILE A 213 -13.72 8.40 25.68
N SER A 214 -13.08 8.52 26.84
CA SER A 214 -12.05 9.55 27.05
C SER A 214 -10.93 9.41 26.00
N GLU A 215 -10.33 10.52 25.56
CA GLU A 215 -9.20 10.48 24.62
C GLU A 215 -8.05 9.61 25.12
N LYS A 216 -7.76 9.63 26.42
CA LYS A 216 -6.78 8.71 27.05
C LYS A 216 -7.17 7.23 26.88
N THR A 217 -8.46 6.91 26.94
CA THR A 217 -8.98 5.56 26.70
C THR A 217 -8.90 5.21 25.22
N LYS A 218 -9.24 6.14 24.32
CA LYS A 218 -9.10 5.95 22.87
C LYS A 218 -7.66 5.67 22.48
N GLU A 219 -6.70 6.46 22.97
CA GLU A 219 -5.27 6.25 22.76
C GLU A 219 -4.78 4.91 23.33
N LYS A 220 -5.35 4.47 24.45
CA LYS A 220 -4.97 3.18 25.06
C LYS A 220 -5.52 1.99 24.27
N ILE A 221 -6.74 2.09 23.74
CA ILE A 221 -7.42 1.03 22.97
C ILE A 221 -6.91 0.99 21.52
N TYR A 222 -6.69 2.15 20.90
CA TYR A 222 -6.32 2.30 19.50
C TYR A 222 -4.91 2.90 19.36
N LYS A 223 -3.88 2.07 19.60
CA LYS A 223 -2.46 2.46 19.43
C LYS A 223 -1.94 2.33 18.00
N GLY A 224 -2.78 2.49 16.98
CA GLY A 224 -2.34 2.26 15.60
C GLY A 224 -3.28 2.84 14.55
N PRO A 225 -2.85 2.83 13.29
CA PRO A 225 -3.69 3.27 12.19
C PRO A 225 -4.94 2.40 12.06
N LEU A 226 -6.07 3.05 11.79
CA LEU A 226 -7.35 2.36 11.55
C LEU A 226 -7.40 1.64 10.21
N ASN A 227 -6.48 1.99 9.30
CA ASN A 227 -6.40 1.42 7.97
C ASN A 227 -5.58 0.11 7.99
N PRO A 228 -6.17 -1.05 7.62
CA PRO A 228 -5.43 -2.31 7.57
C PRO A 228 -4.20 -2.25 6.66
N SER A 229 -4.28 -1.50 5.56
CA SER A 229 -3.14 -1.32 4.65
C SER A 229 -1.99 -0.56 5.31
N CYS A 230 -2.29 0.47 6.12
CA CYS A 230 -1.27 1.18 6.90
C CYS A 230 -0.70 0.30 8.03
N MET A 231 -1.54 -0.51 8.69
CA MET A 231 -1.08 -1.48 9.69
C MET A 231 -0.05 -2.46 9.11
N ILE A 232 -0.28 -2.98 7.90
CA ILE A 232 0.69 -3.87 7.23
C ILE A 232 1.98 -3.13 6.95
N VAL A 233 1.93 -1.92 6.38
CA VAL A 233 3.15 -1.13 6.13
C VAL A 233 3.96 -0.96 7.41
N LEU A 234 3.31 -0.55 8.51
CA LEU A 234 3.99 -0.40 9.80
C LEU A 234 4.56 -1.70 10.33
N GLU A 235 3.81 -2.78 10.24
CA GLU A 235 4.25 -4.10 10.70
C GLU A 235 5.47 -4.56 9.89
N MET A 236 5.45 -4.37 8.58
CA MET A 236 6.55 -4.72 7.67
C MET A 236 7.79 -3.90 7.97
N LEU A 237 7.67 -2.58 8.10
CA LEU A 237 8.79 -1.71 8.46
C LEU A 237 9.37 -2.07 9.84
N ASN A 238 8.51 -2.37 10.82
CA ASN A 238 8.96 -2.73 12.16
C ASN A 238 9.66 -4.10 12.19
N LYS A 239 9.12 -5.11 11.51
CA LYS A 239 9.70 -6.46 11.45
C LYS A 239 11.00 -6.47 10.65
N SER A 240 11.01 -5.90 9.46
CA SER A 240 12.20 -5.88 8.60
C SER A 240 13.31 -5.00 9.20
N GLY A 241 12.95 -3.85 9.77
CA GLY A 241 13.90 -3.02 10.51
C GLY A 241 14.43 -3.72 11.77
N ALA A 242 13.64 -4.59 12.43
CA ALA A 242 14.11 -5.36 13.60
C ALA A 242 15.10 -6.44 13.22
N LEU A 243 14.87 -7.14 12.11
CA LEU A 243 15.67 -8.27 11.66
C LEU A 243 17.04 -7.84 11.11
N SER A 244 17.14 -6.64 10.51
CA SER A 244 18.41 -6.02 10.13
C SER A 244 19.38 -5.80 11.32
N ARG A 245 18.93 -5.94 12.58
CA ARG A 245 19.78 -5.85 13.79
C ARG A 245 20.48 -7.15 14.19
N GLN A 246 20.12 -8.31 13.63
CA GLN A 246 20.69 -9.59 14.11
C GLN A 246 22.05 -9.94 13.48
N THR A 247 22.51 -9.19 12.47
CA THR A 247 23.85 -9.30 11.88
C THR A 247 24.90 -8.54 12.71
N LYS A 248 25.16 -9.08 13.91
CA LYS A 248 26.31 -8.90 14.84
C LYS A 248 27.15 -7.61 14.84
N GLU A 249 27.34 -7.14 16.08
CA GLU A 249 28.33 -6.19 16.61
C GLU A 249 28.07 -4.69 16.41
N GLY A 250 27.55 -4.08 17.48
CA GLY A 250 27.86 -2.68 17.81
C GLY A 250 26.79 -1.65 17.48
N VAL A 251 26.32 -1.00 18.55
CA VAL A 251 25.77 0.37 18.56
C VAL A 251 24.37 0.53 17.96
N LEU A 252 23.32 0.30 18.75
CA LEU A 252 22.12 1.15 18.88
C LEU A 252 21.27 0.57 20.02
N LYS A 253 20.88 1.40 20.98
CA LYS A 253 20.23 0.95 22.22
C LYS A 253 18.75 0.61 21.97
N ARG A 254 18.12 -0.13 22.90
CA ARG A 254 16.68 -0.48 22.86
C ARG A 254 15.75 0.74 22.79
N GLU A 255 16.25 1.90 23.18
CA GLU A 255 15.59 3.20 23.17
C GLU A 255 15.54 3.84 21.77
N ASP A 256 16.36 3.34 20.83
CA ASP A 256 16.36 3.73 19.42
C ASP A 256 15.36 2.91 18.58
N CYS A 257 14.24 2.51 19.17
CA CYS A 257 13.17 1.83 18.46
C CYS A 257 12.08 2.85 18.15
N GLY A 258 11.59 2.86 16.91
CA GLY A 258 10.37 3.59 16.59
C GLY A 258 9.26 3.18 17.54
N ARG A 259 8.70 4.15 18.27
CA ARG A 259 7.58 3.95 19.18
C ARG A 259 6.36 4.56 18.51
N LEU A 260 5.24 3.85 18.52
CA LEU A 260 3.94 4.48 18.33
C LEU A 260 3.69 5.34 19.57
N ARG A 261 3.91 6.65 19.45
CA ARG A 261 3.60 7.66 20.48
C ARG A 261 2.39 8.46 20.00
N GLY A 262 1.20 8.09 20.48
CA GLY A 262 -0.04 8.79 20.11
C GLY A 262 -0.42 8.59 18.65
N GLU A 263 -0.67 9.69 17.91
CA GLU A 263 -1.01 9.69 16.48
C GLU A 263 0.23 9.67 15.55
N GLU A 264 1.44 9.82 16.09
CA GLU A 264 2.67 9.92 15.32
C GLU A 264 3.43 8.58 15.30
N ILE A 265 3.80 8.15 14.09
CA ILE A 265 4.70 7.03 13.88
C ILE A 265 6.12 7.59 13.96
N GLU A 266 6.74 7.50 15.14
CA GLU A 266 8.17 7.78 15.27
C GLU A 266 8.90 6.61 14.59
N MET A 267 9.56 6.89 13.47
CA MET A 267 10.44 5.90 12.83
C MET A 267 11.67 5.66 13.69
N ARG A 268 12.38 4.55 13.45
CA ARG A 268 13.64 4.26 14.16
C ARG A 268 14.64 5.40 13.93
N PRO A 269 15.46 5.80 14.92
CA PRO A 269 16.49 6.81 14.72
C PRO A 269 17.37 6.51 13.52
N GLY A 270 17.58 7.54 12.69
CA GLY A 270 18.32 7.45 11.44
C GLY A 270 17.47 7.03 10.22
N TRP A 271 16.34 6.32 10.42
CA TRP A 271 15.37 6.09 9.35
C TRP A 271 14.54 7.35 9.15
N ARG A 272 14.40 7.78 7.90
CA ARG A 272 13.61 8.97 7.58
C ARG A 272 12.92 8.81 6.24
N TYR A 273 11.72 9.34 6.16
CA TYR A 273 11.09 9.48 4.86
C TYR A 273 11.80 10.61 4.10
N GLY A 274 12.06 10.36 2.83
CA GLY A 274 12.52 11.37 1.89
C GLY A 274 11.39 12.31 1.50
N LYS A 275 11.69 13.21 0.56
CA LYS A 275 10.66 14.09 -0.01
C LYS A 275 9.61 13.27 -0.77
N GLU A 276 8.33 13.58 -0.55
CA GLU A 276 7.23 13.00 -1.30
C GLU A 276 7.41 13.19 -2.82
N VAL A 277 7.16 12.12 -3.56
CA VAL A 277 7.19 12.11 -5.03
C VAL A 277 5.77 11.86 -5.53
N ASN A 278 5.17 12.90 -6.13
CA ASN A 278 3.84 12.80 -6.72
C ASN A 278 3.90 11.98 -8.01
N LEU A 279 3.28 10.79 -7.99
CA LEU A 279 3.19 9.90 -9.15
C LEU A 279 1.93 10.18 -9.99
N ARG A 280 0.86 10.65 -9.36
CA ARG A 280 -0.37 11.03 -10.06
C ARG A 280 -1.13 12.03 -9.22
N ASN A 281 -1.72 13.04 -9.86
CA ASN A 281 -2.63 14.01 -9.26
C ASN A 281 -4.03 13.90 -9.86
#